data_AF-A0A5E4M600-F1
#
_entry.id   AF-A0A5E4M600-F1
#
_cell.length_a   1.000
_cell.length_b   1.000
_cell.length_c   1.000
_cell.angle_alpha   90.00
_cell.angle_beta   90.00
_cell.angle_gamma   90.00
#
_symmetry.space_group_name_H-M   'P 1'
#
loop_
_entity.id
_entity.type
_entity.pdbx_description
1 polymer ?
#
loop_
_entity_poly.entity_id
_entity_poly.type
_entity_poly.pdbx_seq_one_letter_code
_entity_poly.pdbx_strand_id
1 'polypeptide(L)'
;MFAALILMCFFAFGSITASSIDKKYNNQSEIIEDMLEYMFSCMDKLKINPEICSDLIMKNKDHSDKKYDNCKCFGPCIAKEIGTMDPETGKWNWAKLKEMSNLLTDQTLINEAKNMEAHCFDETNTHCEAGYAMLKCALENSQMTKDMVKSYVATKEESEKNQGDE
;
A
#
# COMPACT_ATOMS: atom_id res chain seq x y z
N MET A 1 -28.95 -23.96 -43.62
CA MET A 1 -27.82 -22.99 -43.60
C MET A 1 -28.15 -21.76 -42.74
N PHE A 2 -28.55 -21.92 -41.47
CA PHE A 2 -28.82 -20.78 -40.56
C PHE A 2 -28.62 -21.13 -39.08
N ALA A 3 -27.64 -22.00 -38.77
CA ALA A 3 -27.33 -22.39 -37.39
C ALA A 3 -25.84 -22.31 -37.03
N ALA A 4 -25.00 -21.75 -37.91
CA ALA A 4 -23.55 -21.65 -37.72
C ALA A 4 -23.05 -20.21 -37.45
N LEU A 5 -23.94 -19.21 -37.44
CA LEU A 5 -23.55 -17.79 -37.33
C LEU A 5 -23.79 -17.15 -35.96
N ILE A 6 -24.36 -17.88 -34.98
CA ILE A 6 -24.63 -17.34 -33.64
C ILE A 6 -23.52 -17.68 -32.63
N LEU A 7 -22.55 -18.53 -33.00
CA LEU A 7 -21.47 -18.93 -32.10
C LEU A 7 -20.25 -17.99 -32.09
N MET A 8 -20.25 -16.91 -32.90
CA MET A 8 -19.12 -15.97 -33.01
C MET A 8 -19.28 -14.67 -32.20
N CYS A 9 -20.35 -14.49 -31.43
CA CYS A 9 -20.51 -13.31 -30.57
C CYS A 9 -20.16 -13.55 -29.09
N PHE A 10 -19.82 -14.78 -28.68
CA PHE A 10 -19.45 -15.09 -27.29
C PHE A 10 -17.94 -15.04 -27.00
N PHE A 11 -17.10 -14.81 -28.02
CA PHE A 11 -15.64 -14.67 -27.86
C PHE A 11 -15.12 -13.23 -27.99
N ALA A 12 -15.99 -12.23 -27.79
CA ALA A 12 -15.61 -10.83 -27.69
C ALA A 12 -15.73 -10.24 -26.27
N PHE A 13 -16.03 -11.07 -25.26
CA PHE A 13 -15.50 -10.83 -23.91
C PHE A 13 -14.12 -11.46 -23.85
N GLY A 14 -13.22 -10.95 -24.70
CA GLY A 14 -11.82 -10.92 -24.31
C GLY A 14 -11.83 -10.21 -22.97
N SER A 15 -11.58 -10.98 -21.92
CA SER A 15 -11.37 -10.46 -20.59
C SER A 15 -10.47 -9.25 -20.76
N ILE A 16 -11.03 -8.07 -20.48
CA ILE A 16 -10.22 -6.91 -20.10
C ILE A 16 -9.60 -7.38 -18.79
N THR A 17 -8.53 -8.18 -18.89
CA THR A 17 -7.55 -8.27 -17.83
C THR A 17 -7.15 -6.84 -17.64
N ALA A 18 -7.46 -6.30 -16.46
CA ALA A 18 -7.06 -4.99 -16.05
C ALA A 18 -5.54 -4.89 -16.25
N SER A 19 -5.12 -4.40 -17.42
CA SER A 19 -3.83 -3.77 -17.54
C SER A 19 -3.95 -2.62 -16.56
N SER A 20 -3.25 -2.71 -15.43
CA SER A 20 -2.80 -1.53 -14.72
C SER A 20 -2.20 -0.62 -15.78
N ILE A 21 -3.00 0.34 -16.27
CA ILE A 21 -2.51 1.36 -17.17
C ILE A 21 -1.46 2.06 -16.32
N ASP A 22 -0.18 1.88 -16.65
CA ASP A 22 0.92 2.51 -15.95
C ASP A 22 0.70 4.02 -16.00
N LYS A 23 0.07 4.56 -14.95
CA LYS A 23 -0.25 5.98 -14.87
C LYS A 23 1.07 6.73 -14.84
N LYS A 24 1.24 7.66 -15.77
CA LYS A 24 2.37 8.58 -15.76
C LYS A 24 2.03 9.75 -14.85
N TYR A 25 2.77 9.89 -13.76
CA TYR A 25 2.69 11.04 -12.86
C TYR A 25 3.52 12.20 -13.41
N ASN A 26 3.04 13.43 -13.20
CA ASN A 26 3.74 14.64 -13.69
C ASN A 26 4.23 15.54 -12.56
N ASN A 27 3.69 15.38 -11.35
CA ASN A 27 4.05 16.20 -10.18
C ASN A 27 3.68 15.49 -8.87
N GLN A 28 4.16 16.06 -7.76
CA GLN A 28 3.89 15.55 -6.40
C GLN A 28 2.39 15.53 -6.04
N SER A 29 1.58 16.50 -6.49
CA SER A 29 0.15 16.57 -6.12
C SER A 29 -0.61 15.36 -6.65
N GLU A 30 -0.39 15.00 -7.92
CA GLU A 30 -1.00 13.82 -8.53
C GLU A 30 -0.65 12.52 -7.79
N ILE A 31 0.59 12.41 -7.29
CA ILE A 31 1.02 11.25 -6.50
C ILE A 31 0.25 11.20 -5.17
N ILE A 32 0.16 12.32 -4.46
CA ILE A 32 -0.51 12.40 -3.15
C ILE A 32 -2.02 12.14 -3.29
N GLU A 33 -2.66 12.75 -4.28
CA GLU A 33 -4.10 12.59 -4.55
C GLU A 33 -4.45 11.12 -4.80
N ASP A 34 -3.71 10.44 -5.68
CA ASP A 34 -3.90 9.03 -5.95
C ASP A 34 -3.58 8.14 -4.76
N MET A 35 -2.47 8.41 -4.05
CA MET A 35 -2.14 7.63 -2.85
C MET A 35 -3.27 7.69 -1.84
N LEU A 36 -3.92 8.85 -1.65
CA LEU A 36 -5.07 9.00 -0.76
C LEU A 36 -6.31 8.26 -1.29
N GLU A 37 -6.62 8.38 -2.59
CA GLU A 37 -7.74 7.67 -3.22
C GLU A 37 -7.59 6.15 -3.06
N TYR A 38 -6.43 5.62 -3.42
CA TYR A 38 -6.16 4.19 -3.35
C TYR A 38 -6.00 3.70 -1.92
N MET A 39 -5.58 4.54 -0.98
CA MET A 39 -5.64 4.24 0.45
C MET A 39 -7.07 3.91 0.88
N PHE A 40 -8.04 4.78 0.57
CA PHE A 40 -9.45 4.52 0.90
C PHE A 40 -10.02 3.31 0.15
N SER A 41 -9.72 3.19 -1.14
CA SER A 41 -10.15 2.05 -1.95
C SER A 41 -9.62 0.72 -1.40
N CYS A 42 -8.34 0.66 -1.03
CA CYS A 42 -7.72 -0.52 -0.45
C CYS A 42 -8.21 -0.83 0.96
N MET A 43 -8.53 0.18 1.77
CA MET A 43 -9.17 -0.03 3.07
C MET A 43 -10.49 -0.77 2.91
N ASP A 44 -11.31 -0.37 1.95
CA ASP A 44 -12.57 -1.04 1.68
C ASP A 44 -12.37 -2.44 1.05
N LYS A 45 -11.51 -2.55 0.02
CA LYS A 45 -11.24 -3.84 -0.65
C LYS A 45 -10.75 -4.92 0.32
N LEU A 46 -9.84 -4.56 1.22
CA LEU A 46 -9.25 -5.47 2.19
C LEU A 46 -10.04 -5.57 3.50
N LYS A 47 -11.13 -4.81 3.65
CA LYS A 47 -11.94 -4.74 4.88
C LYS A 47 -11.04 -4.52 6.10
N ILE A 48 -10.19 -3.50 6.00
CA ILE A 48 -9.22 -3.14 7.04
C ILE A 48 -9.96 -2.83 8.34
N ASN A 49 -9.56 -3.52 9.41
CA ASN A 49 -9.96 -3.20 10.77
C ASN A 49 -8.81 -2.41 11.43
N PRO A 50 -8.95 -1.09 11.68
CA PRO A 50 -7.89 -0.26 12.23
C PRO A 50 -7.41 -0.72 13.61
N GLU A 51 -8.30 -1.25 14.45
CA GLU A 51 -7.93 -1.76 15.78
C GLU A 51 -7.00 -2.96 15.65
N ILE A 52 -7.34 -3.90 14.76
CA ILE A 52 -6.50 -5.09 14.48
C ILE A 52 -5.19 -4.65 13.83
N CYS A 53 -5.22 -3.79 12.82
CA CYS A 53 -3.99 -3.38 12.14
C CYS A 53 -3.05 -2.56 13.03
N SER A 54 -3.58 -1.85 14.04
CA SER A 54 -2.77 -1.15 15.03
C SER A 54 -1.90 -2.09 15.89
N ASP A 55 -2.21 -3.38 15.99
CA ASP A 55 -1.31 -4.32 16.68
C ASP A 55 -0.02 -4.57 15.87
N LEU A 56 -0.03 -4.40 14.54
CA LEU A 56 1.16 -4.63 13.69
C LEU A 56 2.27 -3.60 13.90
N ILE A 57 1.95 -2.43 14.46
CA ILE A 57 2.94 -1.42 14.85
C ILE A 57 3.46 -1.64 16.29
N MET A 58 2.87 -2.58 17.05
CA MET A 58 3.24 -2.89 18.43
C MET A 58 4.24 -4.05 18.49
N LYS A 59 5.39 -3.83 19.13
CA LYS A 59 6.48 -4.82 19.19
C LYS A 59 6.18 -6.09 20.02
N ASN A 60 5.17 -6.05 20.88
CA ASN A 60 4.85 -7.14 21.82
C ASN A 60 3.72 -8.07 21.34
N LYS A 61 3.34 -7.98 20.06
CA LYS A 61 2.27 -8.79 19.47
C LYS A 61 2.86 -9.87 18.55
N ASP A 62 2.19 -11.02 18.50
CA ASP A 62 2.53 -12.06 17.51
C ASP A 62 1.97 -11.68 16.15
N HIS A 63 2.80 -11.07 15.31
CA HIS A 63 2.39 -10.61 13.99
C HIS A 63 2.17 -11.75 12.97
N SER A 64 2.39 -13.02 13.35
CA SER A 64 2.12 -14.17 12.48
C SER A 64 0.65 -14.59 12.43
N ASP A 65 -0.18 -14.08 13.35
CA ASP A 65 -1.61 -14.38 13.40
C ASP A 65 -2.33 -13.95 12.11
N LYS A 66 -3.21 -14.84 11.61
CA LYS A 66 -4.00 -14.66 10.38
C LYS A 66 -4.93 -13.46 10.43
N LYS A 67 -5.34 -13.01 11.63
CA LYS A 67 -6.15 -11.78 11.75
C LYS A 67 -5.46 -10.56 11.15
N TYR A 68 -4.13 -10.59 10.97
CA TYR A 68 -3.35 -9.51 10.40
C TYR A 68 -3.14 -9.61 8.89
N ASP A 69 -3.59 -10.67 8.22
CA ASP A 69 -3.26 -10.93 6.81
C ASP A 69 -3.73 -9.77 5.90
N ASN A 70 -4.96 -9.28 6.09
CA ASN A 70 -5.46 -8.13 5.33
C ASN A 70 -4.65 -6.85 5.60
N CYS A 71 -4.21 -6.64 6.84
CA CYS A 71 -3.39 -5.48 7.21
C CYS A 71 -2.01 -5.52 6.53
N LYS A 72 -1.39 -6.69 6.44
CA LYS A 72 -0.10 -6.89 5.74
C LYS A 72 -0.22 -6.58 4.25
N CYS A 73 -1.39 -6.86 3.66
CA CYS A 73 -1.67 -6.58 2.25
C CYS A 73 -2.00 -5.12 1.95
N PHE A 74 -2.13 -4.24 2.95
CA PHE A 74 -2.59 -2.86 2.74
C PHE A 74 -1.64 -2.03 1.86
N GLY A 75 -0.37 -1.92 2.24
CA GLY A 75 0.65 -1.23 1.43
C GLY A 75 0.77 -1.81 0.02
N PRO A 76 0.87 -3.14 -0.15
CA PRO A 76 0.90 -3.81 -1.46
C PRO A 76 -0.33 -3.57 -2.32
N CYS A 77 -1.52 -3.46 -1.73
CA CYS A 77 -2.72 -3.07 -2.47
C CYS A 77 -2.54 -1.68 -3.08
N ILE A 78 -2.14 -0.68 -2.28
CA ILE A 78 -1.91 0.68 -2.77
C ILE A 78 -0.81 0.67 -3.83
N ALA A 79 0.30 -0.03 -3.58
CA ALA A 79 1.44 -0.11 -4.48
C ALA A 79 1.07 -0.67 -5.86
N LYS A 80 0.16 -1.65 -5.92
CA LYS A 80 -0.35 -2.21 -7.17
C LYS A 80 -1.21 -1.19 -7.94
N GLU A 81 -2.06 -0.44 -7.25
CA GLU A 81 -2.91 0.58 -7.88
C GLU A 81 -2.07 1.73 -8.48
N ILE A 82 -1.01 2.16 -7.79
CA ILE A 82 -0.10 3.23 -8.27
C ILE A 82 1.04 2.72 -9.18
N GLY A 83 1.09 1.42 -9.47
CA GLY A 83 2.08 0.80 -10.36
C GLY A 83 3.49 0.64 -9.76
N THR A 84 3.69 0.87 -8.47
CA THR A 84 4.98 0.63 -7.79
C THR A 84 5.15 -0.83 -7.34
N MET A 85 4.14 -1.68 -7.55
CA MET A 85 4.25 -3.13 -7.39
C MET A 85 3.57 -3.82 -8.57
N ASP A 86 4.22 -4.84 -9.11
CA ASP A 86 3.65 -5.66 -10.17
C ASP A 86 2.44 -6.46 -9.65
N PRO A 87 1.28 -6.41 -10.35
CA PRO A 87 0.05 -7.00 -9.83
C PRO A 87 0.10 -8.53 -9.74
N GLU A 88 0.84 -9.19 -10.64
CA GLU A 88 0.89 -10.64 -10.82
C GLU A 88 1.96 -11.29 -9.95
N THR A 89 3.19 -10.76 -9.98
CA THR A 89 4.35 -11.27 -9.25
C THR A 89 4.46 -10.71 -7.83
N GLY A 90 3.78 -9.59 -7.55
CA GLY A 90 3.87 -8.91 -6.26
C GLY A 90 5.24 -8.34 -5.95
N LYS A 91 6.14 -8.22 -6.94
CA LYS A 91 7.46 -7.61 -6.78
C LYS A 91 7.37 -6.10 -6.90
N TRP A 92 8.21 -5.40 -6.14
CA TRP A 92 8.34 -3.96 -6.25
C TRP A 92 8.86 -3.54 -7.63
N ASN A 93 8.22 -2.52 -8.21
CA ASN A 93 8.69 -1.79 -9.36
C ASN A 93 9.51 -0.59 -8.89
N TRP A 94 10.77 -0.84 -8.51
CA TRP A 94 11.69 0.18 -8.01
C TRP A 94 11.96 1.29 -9.02
N ALA A 95 11.93 0.96 -10.33
CA ALA A 95 12.07 1.96 -11.39
C ALA A 95 10.92 2.97 -11.35
N LYS A 96 9.68 2.49 -11.17
CA LYS A 96 8.51 3.37 -11.02
C LYS A 96 8.56 4.20 -9.74
N LEU A 97 8.95 3.58 -8.63
CA LEU A 97 9.10 4.30 -7.37
C LEU A 97 10.14 5.44 -7.49
N LYS A 98 11.25 5.18 -8.19
CA LYS A 98 12.29 6.18 -8.48
C LYS A 98 11.81 7.29 -9.42
N GLU A 99 11.00 6.96 -10.43
CA GLU A 99 10.35 7.96 -11.29
C GLU A 99 9.51 8.91 -10.42
N MET A 100 8.68 8.36 -9.54
CA MET A 100 7.82 9.12 -8.64
C MET A 100 8.61 9.95 -7.63
N SER A 101 9.69 9.41 -7.05
CA SER A 101 10.52 10.14 -6.09
C SER A 101 11.18 11.38 -6.70
N ASN A 102 11.48 11.37 -8.01
CA ASN A 102 12.06 12.52 -8.71
C ASN A 102 11.05 13.67 -8.92
N LEU A 103 9.75 13.41 -8.74
CA LEU A 103 8.69 14.42 -8.85
C LEU A 103 8.38 15.08 -7.50
N LEU A 104 8.98 14.60 -6.41
CA LEU A 104 8.85 15.20 -5.09
C LEU A 104 9.55 16.56 -5.04
N THR A 105 8.88 17.53 -4.44
CA THR A 105 9.38 18.89 -4.22
C THR A 105 9.52 19.21 -2.73
N ASP A 106 8.82 18.48 -1.86
CA ASP A 106 8.97 18.62 -0.42
C ASP A 106 10.26 17.96 0.07
N GLN A 107 11.11 18.73 0.76
CA GLN A 107 12.43 18.26 1.18
C GLN A 107 12.35 17.12 2.22
N THR A 108 11.30 17.08 3.04
CA THR A 108 11.08 16.01 4.01
C THR A 108 10.78 14.72 3.27
N LEU A 109 9.85 14.76 2.31
CA LEU A 109 9.50 13.60 1.49
C LEU A 109 10.68 13.11 0.64
N ILE A 110 11.48 14.02 0.07
CA ILE A 110 12.71 13.66 -0.67
C ILE A 110 13.70 12.94 0.23
N ASN A 111 13.94 13.45 1.44
CA ASN A 111 14.88 12.83 2.38
C ASN A 111 14.36 11.46 2.86
N GLU A 112 13.06 11.37 3.11
CA GLU A 112 12.40 10.13 3.50
C GLU A 112 12.50 9.08 2.39
N ALA A 113 12.23 9.44 1.14
CA ALA A 113 12.35 8.54 0.00
C ALA A 113 13.79 8.00 -0.14
N LYS A 114 14.81 8.86 0.01
CA LYS A 114 16.23 8.44 -0.01
C LYS A 114 16.59 7.50 1.13
N ASN A 115 16.07 7.78 2.33
CA ASN A 115 16.29 6.94 3.51
C ASN A 115 15.66 5.55 3.31
N MET A 116 14.43 5.50 2.81
CA MET A 116 13.74 4.25 2.49
C MET A 116 14.45 3.48 1.37
N GLU A 117 14.98 4.17 0.34
CA GLU A 117 15.79 3.55 -0.71
C GLU A 117 17.06 2.89 -0.16
N ALA A 118 17.77 3.59 0.73
CA ALA A 118 19.03 3.09 1.29
C ALA A 118 18.86 1.89 2.25
N HIS A 119 17.70 1.78 2.91
CA HIS A 119 17.52 0.82 4.02
C HIS A 119 16.47 -0.26 3.76
N CYS A 120 15.44 0.04 2.97
CA CYS A 120 14.22 -0.76 2.92
C CYS A 120 13.89 -1.36 1.55
N PHE A 121 14.74 -1.14 0.54
CA PHE A 121 14.60 -1.85 -0.72
C PHE A 121 14.81 -3.35 -0.51
N ASP A 122 13.88 -4.11 -1.04
CA ASP A 122 13.82 -5.56 -0.89
C ASP A 122 13.45 -6.23 -2.21
N GLU A 123 14.28 -7.17 -2.65
CA GLU A 123 14.03 -7.95 -3.86
C GLU A 123 13.56 -9.38 -3.56
N THR A 124 13.48 -9.74 -2.28
CA THR A 124 13.22 -11.11 -1.83
C THR A 124 11.74 -11.38 -1.64
N ASN A 125 11.04 -10.50 -0.94
CA ASN A 125 9.63 -10.72 -0.63
C ASN A 125 8.72 -10.28 -1.79
N THR A 126 7.54 -10.89 -1.84
CA THR A 126 6.50 -10.61 -2.84
C THR A 126 5.17 -10.38 -2.15
N HIS A 127 4.23 -9.72 -2.83
CA HIS A 127 2.85 -9.58 -2.38
C HIS A 127 2.74 -8.92 -0.99
N CYS A 128 1.93 -9.47 -0.08
CA CYS A 128 1.63 -8.91 1.23
C CYS A 128 2.88 -8.88 2.13
N GLU A 129 3.74 -9.88 1.97
CA GLU A 129 4.98 -10.07 2.70
C GLU A 129 5.99 -8.97 2.33
N ALA A 130 6.01 -8.53 1.07
CA ALA A 130 6.84 -7.41 0.63
C ALA A 130 6.41 -6.10 1.31
N GLY A 131 5.11 -5.86 1.40
CA GLY A 131 4.56 -4.71 2.12
C GLY A 131 4.85 -4.74 3.61
N TYR A 132 4.69 -5.90 4.23
CA TYR A 132 4.92 -6.04 5.65
C TYR A 132 6.41 -5.96 6.01
N ALA A 133 7.31 -6.50 5.17
CA ALA A 133 8.75 -6.30 5.30
C ALA A 133 9.12 -4.81 5.19
N MET A 134 8.56 -4.11 4.20
CA MET A 134 8.73 -2.66 4.04
C MET A 134 8.25 -1.88 5.27
N LEU A 135 7.06 -2.19 5.80
CA LEU A 135 6.52 -1.55 7.01
C LEU A 135 7.45 -1.75 8.22
N LYS A 136 7.94 -2.97 8.46
CA LYS A 136 8.90 -3.23 9.55
C LYS A 136 10.17 -2.41 9.38
N CYS A 137 10.72 -2.37 8.17
CA CYS A 137 11.91 -1.57 7.90
C CYS A 137 11.66 -0.06 8.10
N ALA A 138 10.49 0.44 7.68
CA ALA A 138 10.08 1.83 7.90
C ALA A 138 9.98 2.14 9.41
N LEU A 139 9.35 1.28 10.21
CA LEU A 139 9.28 1.47 11.67
C LEU A 139 10.66 1.53 12.34
N GLU A 140 11.67 0.91 11.74
CA GLU A 140 13.05 0.92 12.24
C GLU A 140 13.86 2.12 11.76
N ASN A 141 13.69 2.54 10.50
CA ASN A 141 14.59 3.48 9.83
C ASN A 141 13.96 4.84 9.49
N SER A 142 12.63 4.93 9.38
CA SER A 142 11.90 6.15 9.01
C SER A 142 11.50 6.96 10.25
N GLN A 143 12.02 8.19 10.38
CA GLN A 143 11.55 9.08 11.45
C GLN A 143 10.10 9.51 11.22
N MET A 144 9.73 9.77 9.95
CA MET A 144 8.36 10.11 9.58
C MET A 144 7.36 9.03 9.98
N THR A 145 7.68 7.75 9.74
CA THR A 145 6.82 6.63 10.14
C THR A 145 6.71 6.52 11.65
N LYS A 146 7.82 6.68 12.39
CA LYS A 146 7.82 6.66 13.85
C LYS A 146 6.96 7.78 14.43
N ASP A 147 7.04 8.99 13.86
CA ASP A 147 6.26 10.15 14.30
C ASP A 147 4.76 9.97 14.02
N MET A 148 4.42 9.41 12.85
CA MET A 148 3.04 9.06 12.50
C MET A 148 2.46 8.03 13.47
N VAL A 149 3.21 6.96 13.76
CA VAL A 149 2.80 5.91 14.72
C VAL A 149 2.63 6.48 16.12
N LYS A 150 3.57 7.30 16.58
CA LYS A 150 3.50 7.94 17.90
C LYS A 150 2.25 8.82 18.01
N SER A 151 1.95 9.60 16.98
CA SER A 151 0.75 10.45 16.93
C SER A 151 -0.52 9.62 16.99
N TYR A 152 -0.59 8.54 16.20
CA TYR A 152 -1.75 7.64 16.20
C TYR A 152 -1.99 6.98 17.57
N VAL A 153 -0.93 6.47 18.22
CA VAL A 153 -1.04 5.85 19.54
C VAL A 153 -1.49 6.86 20.58
N ALA A 154 -0.94 8.08 20.57
CA ALA A 154 -1.36 9.13 21.49
C ALA A 154 -2.85 9.46 21.34
N THR A 155 -3.34 9.64 20.11
CA THR A 155 -4.76 9.90 19.84
C THR A 155 -5.65 8.73 20.29
N LYS A 156 -5.22 7.48 20.09
CA LYS A 156 -5.96 6.30 20.55
C LYS A 156 -6.07 6.28 22.07
N GLU A 157 -4.96 6.46 22.79
CA GLU A 157 -4.95 6.50 24.26
C GLU A 157 -5.80 7.64 24.83
N GLU A 158 -5.82 8.80 24.19
CA GLU A 158 -6.70 9.92 24.56
C GLU A 158 -8.18 9.58 24.35
N SER A 159 -8.53 8.93 23.23
CA SER A 159 -9.91 8.53 22.94
C SER A 159 -10.44 7.47 23.91
N GLU A 160 -9.60 6.52 24.33
CA GLU A 160 -9.94 5.48 25.30
C GLU A 160 -10.15 6.05 26.71
N LYS A 161 -9.34 7.05 27.12
CA LYS A 161 -9.52 7.76 28.40
C LYS A 161 -10.85 8.53 28.45
N ASN A 162 -11.21 9.21 27.37
CA ASN A 162 -12.44 10.00 27.32
C ASN A 162 -13.73 9.15 27.24
N GLN A 163 -13.64 7.88 26.82
CA GLN A 163 -14.77 6.93 26.82
C GLN A 163 -14.95 6.18 28.15
N GLY A 164 -13.96 6.24 29.06
CA GLY A 164 -14.03 5.58 30.38
C GLY A 164 -14.65 6.43 31.49
N ASP A 165 -14.96 7.70 31.20
CA ASP A 165 -15.49 8.69 32.15
C ASP A 165 -16.99 9.02 31.90
N GLU A 166 -17.70 8.26 31.05
CA GLU A 166 -19.15 8.37 30.78
C GLU A 166 -19.98 7.27 31.44
#